data_AF-A0A498SBE0-F1
#
_entry.id   AF-A0A498SBE0-F1
#
_cell.length_a   1.000
_cell.length_b   1.000
_cell.length_c   1.000
_cell.angle_alpha   90.00
_cell.angle_beta   90.00
_cell.angle_gamma   90.00
#
_symmetry.space_group_name_H-M   'P 1'
#
loop_
_entity.id
_entity.type
_entity.pdbx_description
1 polymer ?
#
loop_
_entity_poly.entity_id
_entity_poly.type
_entity_poly.pdbx_seq_one_letter_code
_entity_poly.pdbx_strand_id
1 'polypeptide(L)'
;MDISDSIAEWHDIVSPLHKSMNRNSNKRKLSGSIAVPNEAKILKKIVKESTSDASDDVEIAQSSSVDLHFSPSEIAKIVQELRTKMQQTKKNLSKKFLGFNDFGDIEMPPGGTKEMLKTDLRRCLKEATILSTMTVSTALELLHAFLEEGHSVTMDPTFPKKPPNAFSIFMRKAGHSRFSSNVSAFWNNESNAADKEEAKKEALKLMEKYLSNLHVYREAHQELTLAHRNYVDNAISIAQKAISKSKGMKTNNSSRKSVKKKEPKTAFDLFAISMANKYIDLEPEKREKRLRKKFDKLSEGEREIYDNLAAAL
;
A
#
# COMPACT_ATOMS: atom_id res chain seq x y z
N MET A 1 -31.37 35.23 -25.74
CA MET A 1 -31.37 36.09 -24.54
C MET A 1 -31.41 35.17 -23.34
N ASP A 2 -30.28 34.58 -22.97
CA ASP A 2 -29.04 35.22 -22.47
C ASP A 2 -29.22 35.74 -21.04
N ILE A 3 -28.59 35.11 -20.05
CA ILE A 3 -27.20 35.29 -19.54
C ILE A 3 -27.27 36.17 -18.30
N SER A 4 -26.82 35.63 -17.16
CA SER A 4 -25.71 36.13 -16.33
C SER A 4 -25.75 35.38 -15.00
N ASP A 5 -24.86 34.44 -14.71
CA ASP A 5 -23.45 34.62 -14.28
C ASP A 5 -23.26 35.43 -12.99
N SER A 6 -22.67 34.75 -12.00
CA SER A 6 -21.66 35.22 -11.01
C SER A 6 -21.77 34.34 -9.76
N ILE A 7 -20.92 33.32 -9.58
CA ILE A 7 -19.59 33.36 -8.94
C ILE A 7 -19.66 33.73 -7.44
N ALA A 8 -19.30 32.74 -6.61
CA ALA A 8 -18.39 32.79 -5.45
C ALA A 8 -18.59 31.50 -4.60
N GLU A 9 -17.64 30.84 -3.93
CA GLU A 9 -16.18 30.86 -3.83
C GLU A 9 -15.84 29.87 -2.66
N TRP A 10 -14.64 29.25 -2.68
CA TRP A 10 -13.95 28.54 -1.57
C TRP A 10 -14.51 27.21 -1.01
N HIS A 11 -13.69 26.26 -0.52
CA HIS A 11 -12.36 25.69 -0.76
C HIS A 11 -12.22 24.57 0.30
N ASP A 12 -11.43 23.53 -0.02
CA ASP A 12 -10.66 22.61 0.83
C ASP A 12 -11.04 22.33 2.31
N ILE A 13 -10.95 21.04 2.70
CA ILE A 13 -9.79 20.48 3.43
C ILE A 13 -9.95 18.95 3.61
N VAL A 14 -9.08 18.23 2.89
CA VAL A 14 -8.31 17.02 3.28
C VAL A 14 -8.99 15.62 3.27
N SER A 15 -8.79 14.95 2.14
CA SER A 15 -8.57 13.50 1.93
C SER A 15 -7.08 13.14 2.17
N PRO A 16 -6.57 11.86 2.13
CA PRO A 16 -7.05 10.69 1.36
C PRO A 16 -7.02 9.32 2.10
N LEU A 17 -7.94 8.37 1.87
CA LEU A 17 -8.30 7.61 0.67
C LEU A 17 -7.23 6.61 0.19
N HIS A 18 -7.34 5.35 0.64
CA HIS A 18 -6.85 4.18 -0.10
C HIS A 18 -7.90 3.07 -0.04
N LYS A 19 -8.71 2.95 -1.09
CA LYS A 19 -9.43 1.71 -1.44
C LYS A 19 -9.54 1.57 -2.96
N SER A 20 -8.74 0.63 -3.47
CA SER A 20 -9.19 -0.48 -4.33
C SER A 20 -10.26 -0.16 -5.38
N MET A 21 -9.84 0.01 -6.64
CA MET A 21 -10.61 -0.47 -7.80
C MET A 21 -9.66 -1.01 -8.88
N ASN A 22 -9.56 -2.33 -8.93
CA ASN A 22 -9.21 -3.10 -10.11
C ASN A 22 -10.51 -3.34 -10.90
N ARG A 23 -10.64 -2.79 -12.12
CA ARG A 23 -11.60 -3.20 -13.17
C ARG A 23 -11.43 -2.32 -14.42
N ASN A 24 -10.98 -2.93 -15.52
CA ASN A 24 -11.56 -2.83 -16.87
C ASN A 24 -10.66 -3.67 -17.80
N SER A 25 -11.11 -4.77 -18.39
CA SER A 25 -12.04 -4.87 -19.54
C SER A 25 -11.71 -3.92 -20.68
N ASN A 26 -11.11 -4.45 -21.75
CA ASN A 26 -11.18 -3.84 -23.06
C ASN A 26 -11.69 -4.89 -24.06
N LYS A 27 -12.99 -4.78 -24.39
CA LYS A 27 -13.51 -5.17 -25.70
C LYS A 27 -13.15 -4.05 -26.67
N ARG A 28 -12.55 -4.38 -27.81
CA ARG A 28 -12.65 -3.55 -29.02
C ARG A 28 -12.89 -4.46 -30.22
N LYS A 29 -14.09 -4.33 -30.80
CA LYS A 29 -14.44 -4.79 -32.15
C LYS A 29 -13.69 -3.92 -33.16
N LEU A 30 -13.22 -4.50 -34.25
CA LEU A 30 -13.26 -3.92 -35.60
C LEU A 30 -13.17 -5.06 -36.63
N SER A 31 -14.04 -4.95 -37.62
CA SER A 31 -14.41 -5.90 -38.68
C SER A 31 -13.45 -5.90 -39.88
N GLY A 32 -13.19 -7.11 -40.43
CA GLY A 32 -13.06 -7.49 -41.86
C GLY A 32 -12.00 -6.79 -42.75
N SER A 33 -11.46 -7.37 -43.82
CA SER A 33 -11.47 -8.71 -44.40
C SER A 33 -10.42 -8.74 -45.52
N ILE A 34 -9.78 -9.89 -45.73
CA ILE A 34 -9.14 -10.42 -46.97
C ILE A 34 -7.91 -9.68 -47.56
N ALA A 35 -6.75 -10.37 -47.55
CA ALA A 35 -6.08 -10.90 -48.75
C ALA A 35 -4.78 -11.68 -48.39
N VAL A 36 -4.63 -12.84 -49.01
CA VAL A 36 -3.50 -13.80 -49.09
C VAL A 36 -3.30 -14.05 -50.61
N PRO A 37 -2.21 -14.64 -51.19
CA PRO A 37 -0.92 -15.16 -50.69
C PRO A 37 0.32 -14.69 -51.52
N ASN A 38 1.55 -15.07 -51.14
CA ASN A 38 2.41 -16.00 -51.93
C ASN A 38 3.88 -16.09 -51.47
N GLU A 39 4.30 -17.35 -51.28
CA GLU A 39 5.58 -17.99 -51.65
C GLU A 39 6.88 -17.54 -50.96
N ALA A 40 7.56 -18.36 -50.14
CA ALA A 40 8.22 -19.67 -50.36
C ALA A 40 9.75 -19.49 -50.35
N LYS A 41 10.44 -20.13 -49.38
CA LYS A 41 11.56 -21.08 -49.60
C LYS A 41 12.31 -21.47 -48.31
N ILE A 42 12.32 -22.81 -48.08
CA ILE A 42 13.48 -23.67 -47.75
C ILE A 42 14.04 -23.56 -46.32
N LEU A 43 13.60 -24.45 -45.41
CA LEU A 43 14.21 -25.74 -45.03
C LEU A 43 15.55 -25.65 -44.27
N LYS A 44 15.52 -25.99 -42.98
CA LYS A 44 16.37 -27.06 -42.41
C LYS A 44 15.72 -27.66 -41.17
N LYS A 45 15.52 -28.97 -41.25
CA LYS A 45 14.93 -29.90 -40.30
C LYS A 45 16.05 -30.46 -39.42
N ILE A 46 15.96 -30.29 -38.10
CA ILE A 46 16.56 -31.21 -37.13
C ILE A 46 15.47 -31.59 -36.14
N VAL A 47 15.25 -32.90 -36.06
CA VAL A 47 14.31 -33.61 -35.19
C VAL A 47 15.00 -33.87 -33.85
N LYS A 48 14.39 -33.47 -32.73
CA LYS A 48 14.15 -34.36 -31.58
C LYS A 48 13.38 -33.68 -30.43
N GLU A 49 12.34 -34.40 -29.99
CA GLU A 49 11.71 -34.42 -28.66
C GLU A 49 11.14 -33.12 -28.07
N SER A 50 9.82 -32.97 -28.23
CA SER A 50 8.96 -32.17 -27.36
C SER A 50 8.68 -32.92 -26.07
N THR A 51 9.32 -32.51 -24.98
CA THR A 51 8.74 -32.59 -23.64
C THR A 51 8.16 -31.24 -23.25
N SER A 52 7.08 -31.35 -22.51
CA SER A 52 6.13 -30.34 -22.11
C SER A 52 6.69 -29.26 -21.17
N ASP A 53 5.95 -28.15 -21.20
CA ASP A 53 5.64 -27.26 -20.10
C ASP A 53 6.58 -26.06 -19.88
N ALA A 54 6.08 -24.91 -20.36
CA ALA A 54 6.63 -23.60 -20.13
C ALA A 54 6.46 -23.23 -18.65
N SER A 55 7.47 -23.56 -17.85
CA SER A 55 7.71 -22.92 -16.57
C SER A 55 8.18 -21.49 -16.83
N ASP A 56 7.32 -20.51 -16.58
CA ASP A 56 7.75 -19.12 -16.38
C ASP A 56 8.60 -19.08 -15.10
N ASP A 57 9.90 -19.35 -15.28
CA ASP A 57 10.94 -18.96 -14.35
C ASP A 57 10.97 -17.43 -14.33
N VAL A 58 10.21 -16.85 -13.41
CA VAL A 58 10.59 -15.56 -12.85
C VAL A 58 11.79 -15.87 -11.95
N GLU A 59 12.96 -16.02 -12.57
CA GLU A 59 14.22 -15.80 -11.89
C GLU A 59 14.11 -14.44 -11.23
N ILE A 60 13.87 -14.45 -9.92
CA ILE A 60 14.29 -13.35 -9.06
C ILE A 60 15.80 -13.40 -9.17
N ALA A 61 16.32 -12.72 -10.19
CA ALA A 61 17.73 -12.38 -10.28
C ALA A 61 18.08 -11.71 -8.95
N GLN A 62 18.65 -12.50 -8.05
CA GLN A 62 19.57 -11.99 -7.06
C GLN A 62 20.77 -11.50 -7.88
N SER A 63 20.64 -10.30 -8.45
CA SER A 63 21.78 -9.55 -8.94
C SER A 63 22.71 -9.38 -7.74
N SER A 64 23.73 -10.23 -7.69
CA SER A 64 24.85 -10.17 -6.76
C SER A 64 25.83 -9.06 -7.16
N SER A 65 25.30 -7.90 -7.53
CA SER A 65 26.02 -6.64 -7.36
C SER A 65 25.69 -6.25 -5.93
N VAL A 66 26.69 -6.12 -5.07
CA VAL A 66 26.51 -5.32 -3.86
C VAL A 66 26.29 -3.91 -4.39
N ASP A 67 25.05 -3.58 -4.77
CA ASP A 67 24.70 -2.25 -5.20
C ASP A 67 24.87 -1.38 -3.97
N LEU A 68 26.06 -0.80 -3.88
CA LEU A 68 26.35 0.31 -3.00
C LEU A 68 25.31 1.37 -3.36
N HIS A 69 24.35 1.57 -2.48
CA HIS A 69 23.38 2.64 -2.57
C HIS A 69 23.51 3.46 -1.31
N PHE A 70 23.26 4.76 -1.42
CA PHE A 70 23.21 5.64 -0.27
C PHE A 70 22.01 5.28 0.60
N SER A 71 22.18 5.46 1.92
CA SER A 71 21.06 5.39 2.85
C SER A 71 20.08 6.55 2.58
N PRO A 72 18.78 6.38 2.88
CA PRO A 72 17.78 7.43 2.72
C PRO A 72 18.14 8.73 3.44
N SER A 73 18.79 8.64 4.61
CA SER A 73 19.26 9.80 5.38
C SER A 73 20.39 10.56 4.67
N GLU A 74 21.34 9.86 4.04
CA GLU A 74 22.40 10.49 3.25
C GLU A 74 21.82 11.16 2.00
N ILE A 75 20.89 10.48 1.30
CA ILE A 75 20.20 11.06 0.15
C ILE A 75 19.42 12.30 0.58
N ALA A 76 18.77 12.30 1.74
CA ALA A 76 18.03 13.45 2.26
C ALA A 76 18.93 14.67 2.48
N LYS A 77 20.12 14.48 3.08
CA LYS A 77 21.13 15.54 3.26
C LYS A 77 21.54 16.13 1.91
N ILE A 78 21.84 15.28 0.93
CA ILE A 78 22.25 15.69 -0.43
C ILE A 78 21.12 16.42 -1.17
N VAL A 79 19.89 15.92 -1.10
CA VAL A 79 18.71 16.55 -1.73
C VAL A 79 18.44 17.92 -1.14
N GLN A 80 18.62 18.07 0.18
CA GLN A 80 18.46 19.36 0.85
C GLN A 80 19.55 20.35 0.44
N GLU A 81 20.81 19.92 0.32
CA GLU A 81 21.90 20.77 -0.17
C GLU A 81 21.71 21.18 -1.65
N LEU A 82 21.25 20.26 -2.49
CA LEU A 82 20.87 20.56 -3.87
C LEU A 82 19.77 21.61 -3.92
N ARG A 83 18.75 21.49 -3.06
CA ARG A 83 17.64 22.43 -2.99
C ARG A 83 18.12 23.84 -2.64
N THR A 84 18.97 23.99 -1.63
CA THR A 84 19.49 25.31 -1.21
C THR A 84 20.38 25.93 -2.29
N LYS A 85 21.30 25.16 -2.88
CA LYS A 85 22.14 25.63 -4.00
C LYS A 85 21.34 26.06 -5.22
N MET A 86 20.27 25.34 -5.57
CA MET A 86 19.39 25.70 -6.69
C MET A 86 18.55 26.95 -6.43
N GLN A 87 18.08 27.16 -5.19
CA GLN A 87 17.40 28.39 -4.82
C GLN A 87 18.32 29.61 -4.90
N GLN A 88 19.60 29.45 -4.54
CA GLN A 88 20.59 30.52 -4.60
C GLN A 88 21.02 30.87 -6.03
N THR A 89 21.24 29.84 -6.87
CA THR A 89 21.78 30.06 -8.22
C THR A 89 20.73 30.40 -9.27
N LYS A 90 19.44 30.11 -9.03
CA LYS A 90 18.27 30.26 -9.95
C LYS A 90 18.42 29.65 -11.36
N LYS A 91 19.60 29.18 -11.72
CA LYS A 91 19.92 28.50 -12.98
C LYS A 91 19.41 27.06 -12.88
N ASN A 92 18.94 26.51 -13.99
CA ASN A 92 18.54 25.10 -14.16
C ASN A 92 17.18 24.65 -13.55
N LEU A 93 16.38 25.53 -12.93
CA LEU A 93 15.07 25.15 -12.35
C LEU A 93 14.06 24.59 -13.38
N SER A 94 14.08 25.09 -14.62
CA SER A 94 13.19 24.64 -15.70
C SER A 94 13.70 23.42 -16.47
N LYS A 95 14.92 22.94 -16.19
CA LYS A 95 15.48 21.76 -16.88
C LYS A 95 14.73 20.50 -16.45
N LYS A 96 14.66 19.52 -17.37
CA LYS A 96 14.09 18.20 -17.07
C LYS A 96 15.03 17.41 -16.15
N PHE A 97 14.47 16.81 -15.09
CA PHE A 97 15.25 16.08 -14.09
C PHE A 97 16.07 14.92 -14.66
N LEU A 98 15.53 14.14 -15.60
CA LEU A 98 16.24 13.00 -16.20
C LEU A 98 17.56 13.36 -16.89
N GLY A 99 17.67 14.58 -17.42
CA GLY A 99 18.85 15.11 -18.08
C GLY A 99 19.73 15.97 -17.17
N PHE A 100 19.40 16.06 -15.88
CA PHE A 100 20.19 16.81 -14.91
C PHE A 100 21.39 15.98 -14.45
N ASN A 101 22.59 16.49 -14.72
CA ASN A 101 23.87 15.89 -14.30
C ASN A 101 24.74 16.87 -13.49
N ASP A 102 24.18 18.05 -13.16
CA ASP A 102 24.92 19.12 -12.49
C ASP A 102 24.87 18.93 -10.97
N PHE A 103 25.63 17.94 -10.50
CA PHE A 103 25.84 17.67 -9.07
C PHE A 103 27.07 18.42 -8.53
N GLY A 104 27.35 19.63 -9.04
CA GLY A 104 28.55 20.41 -8.74
C GLY A 104 28.76 20.68 -7.24
N ASP A 105 30.03 20.64 -6.81
CA ASP A 105 30.57 20.91 -5.45
C ASP A 105 29.80 20.32 -4.26
N ILE A 106 28.97 19.29 -4.47
CA ILE A 106 28.33 18.57 -3.35
C ILE A 106 29.37 17.60 -2.80
N GLU A 107 29.58 17.68 -1.50
CA GLU A 107 30.43 16.75 -0.77
C GLU A 107 29.74 15.38 -0.75
N MET A 108 30.34 14.39 -1.43
CA MET A 108 29.79 13.04 -1.49
C MET A 108 30.13 12.30 -0.19
N PRO A 109 29.19 11.51 0.37
CA PRO A 109 29.50 10.60 1.47
C PRO A 109 30.64 9.64 1.09
N PRO A 110 31.46 9.21 2.07
CA PRO A 110 32.61 8.34 1.81
C PRO A 110 32.18 7.03 1.12
N GLY A 111 32.82 6.72 -0.01
CA GLY A 111 32.49 5.55 -0.85
C GLY A 111 31.43 5.81 -1.91
N GLY A 112 30.86 7.02 -1.98
CA GLY A 112 29.82 7.40 -2.93
C GLY A 112 30.34 7.95 -4.27
N THR A 113 29.72 7.54 -5.37
CA THR A 113 29.98 8.14 -6.70
C THR A 113 28.77 8.95 -7.19
N LYS A 114 28.99 9.91 -8.10
CA LYS A 114 27.92 10.73 -8.69
C LYS A 114 26.91 9.90 -9.50
N GLU A 115 27.36 8.84 -10.15
CA GLU A 115 26.46 7.93 -10.90
C GLU A 115 25.59 7.07 -9.97
N MET A 116 26.14 6.67 -8.81
CA MET A 116 25.39 6.00 -7.76
C MET A 116 24.27 6.91 -7.23
N LEU A 117 24.61 8.17 -6.93
CA LEU A 117 23.64 9.18 -6.48
C LEU A 117 22.52 9.38 -7.50
N LYS A 118 22.88 9.52 -8.78
CA LYS A 118 21.91 9.68 -9.87
C LYS A 118 20.97 8.50 -10.00
N THR A 119 21.48 7.28 -9.80
CA THR A 119 20.68 6.04 -9.80
C THR A 119 19.73 6.02 -8.60
N ASP A 120 20.22 6.37 -7.42
CA ASP A 120 19.43 6.41 -6.19
C ASP A 120 18.34 7.47 -6.20
N LEU A 121 18.64 8.67 -6.71
CA LEU A 121 17.65 9.73 -6.85
C LEU A 121 16.55 9.33 -7.85
N ARG A 122 16.90 8.69 -8.97
CA ARG A 122 15.91 8.15 -9.91
C ARG A 122 15.06 7.06 -9.29
N ARG A 123 15.66 6.18 -8.50
CA ARG A 123 14.98 5.10 -7.79
C ARG A 123 13.98 5.67 -6.76
N CYS A 124 14.42 6.60 -5.93
CA CYS A 124 13.55 7.28 -4.95
C CYS A 124 12.43 8.07 -5.64
N LEU A 125 12.72 8.72 -6.77
CA LEU A 125 11.72 9.49 -7.50
C LEU A 125 10.63 8.59 -8.09
N LYS A 126 10.97 7.40 -8.60
CA LYS A 126 9.99 6.42 -9.10
C LYS A 126 9.04 5.93 -8.00
N GLU A 127 9.53 5.83 -6.76
CA GLU A 127 8.68 5.48 -5.61
C GLU A 127 7.85 6.68 -5.14
N ALA A 128 8.41 7.89 -5.18
CA ALA A 128 7.72 9.12 -4.79
C ALA A 128 6.60 9.53 -5.76
N THR A 129 6.68 9.17 -7.05
CA THR A 129 5.70 9.59 -8.05
C THR A 129 5.61 8.68 -9.28
N ILE A 130 4.42 8.63 -9.88
CA ILE A 130 4.12 7.91 -11.12
C ILE A 130 4.49 8.74 -12.37
N LEU A 131 4.77 10.03 -12.20
CA LEU A 131 5.01 10.96 -13.31
C LEU A 131 6.35 10.67 -14.01
N SER A 132 6.30 10.51 -15.34
CA SER A 132 7.47 10.16 -16.16
C SER A 132 8.42 11.33 -16.43
N THR A 133 7.95 12.58 -16.32
CA THR A 133 8.76 13.77 -16.62
C THR A 133 8.37 14.94 -15.73
N MET A 134 9.36 15.62 -15.16
CA MET A 134 9.17 16.84 -14.37
C MET A 134 10.43 17.71 -14.37
N THR A 135 10.28 18.94 -13.88
CA THR A 135 11.41 19.85 -13.68
C THR A 135 12.28 19.41 -12.52
N VAL A 136 13.55 19.84 -12.49
CA VAL A 136 14.46 19.53 -11.38
C VAL A 136 13.92 20.06 -10.05
N SER A 137 13.32 21.26 -10.04
CA SER A 137 12.76 21.85 -8.83
C SER A 137 11.66 20.97 -8.23
N THR A 138 10.69 20.56 -9.05
CA THR A 138 9.59 19.70 -8.61
C THR A 138 10.08 18.33 -8.16
N ALA A 139 11.07 17.75 -8.85
CA ALA A 139 11.65 16.48 -8.47
C ALA A 139 12.32 16.53 -7.09
N LEU A 140 13.10 17.60 -6.81
CA LEU A 140 13.75 17.77 -5.52
C LEU A 140 12.75 17.97 -4.38
N GLU A 141 11.66 18.70 -4.61
CA GLU A 141 10.59 18.85 -3.60
C GLU A 141 9.89 17.53 -3.30
N LEU A 142 9.55 16.75 -4.32
CA LEU A 142 8.95 15.42 -4.15
C LEU A 142 9.90 14.43 -3.46
N LEU A 143 11.19 14.46 -3.84
CA LEU A 143 12.22 13.63 -3.20
C LEU A 143 12.41 14.01 -1.74
N HIS A 144 12.46 15.30 -1.42
CA HIS A 144 12.58 15.76 -0.04
C HIS A 144 11.37 15.29 0.79
N ALA A 145 10.15 15.51 0.30
CA ALA A 145 8.94 15.08 0.97
C ALA A 145 8.93 13.55 1.20
N PHE A 146 9.29 12.76 0.17
CA PHE A 146 9.38 11.31 0.28
C PHE A 146 10.44 10.85 1.28
N LEU A 147 11.63 11.45 1.27
CA LEU A 147 12.72 11.06 2.18
C LEU A 147 12.46 11.46 3.63
N GLU A 148 11.63 12.47 3.87
CA GLU A 148 11.11 12.79 5.21
C GLU A 148 10.07 11.78 5.70
N GLU A 149 9.36 11.09 4.80
CA GLU A 149 8.42 10.06 5.19
C GLU A 149 9.14 8.86 5.81
N GLY A 150 8.56 8.32 6.88
CA GLY A 150 9.11 7.17 7.60
C GLY A 150 9.30 5.92 6.73
N HIS A 151 8.48 5.73 5.69
CA HIS A 151 8.54 4.56 4.81
C HIS A 151 9.79 4.55 3.92
N SER A 152 10.39 5.71 3.60
CA SER A 152 11.59 5.78 2.75
C SER A 152 12.78 5.00 3.30
N VAL A 153 12.81 4.69 4.60
CA VAL A 153 13.81 3.82 5.23
C VAL A 153 13.91 2.44 4.56
N THR A 154 12.84 1.95 3.92
CA THR A 154 12.87 0.67 3.20
C THR A 154 13.70 0.69 1.91
N MET A 155 14.12 1.87 1.46
CA MET A 155 15.02 2.04 0.32
C MET A 155 16.50 1.80 0.68
N ASP A 156 16.82 1.75 1.97
CA ASP A 156 18.15 1.38 2.44
C ASP A 156 18.43 -0.09 2.08
N PRO A 157 19.55 -0.40 1.38
CA PRO A 157 19.91 -1.78 1.05
C PRO A 157 20.05 -2.71 2.24
N THR A 158 20.44 -2.14 3.39
CA THR A 158 20.64 -2.88 4.63
C THR A 158 19.35 -3.06 5.42
N PHE A 159 18.25 -2.43 5.01
CA PHE A 159 16.97 -2.54 5.68
C PHE A 159 16.44 -4.00 5.64
N PRO A 160 16.11 -4.59 6.79
CA PRO A 160 15.56 -5.94 6.84
C PRO A 160 14.26 -6.07 6.03
N LYS A 161 14.20 -7.05 5.13
CA LYS A 161 12.98 -7.35 4.37
C LYS A 161 12.05 -8.28 5.13
N LYS A 162 10.74 -8.00 5.04
CA LYS A 162 9.71 -8.80 5.72
C LYS A 162 9.70 -10.24 5.18
N PRO A 163 9.73 -11.27 6.05
CA PRO A 163 9.78 -12.65 5.60
C PRO A 163 8.42 -13.12 5.02
N PRO A 164 8.43 -14.17 4.18
CA PRO A 164 7.21 -14.81 3.70
C PRO A 164 6.34 -15.35 4.85
N ASN A 165 5.02 -15.32 4.67
CA ASN A 165 4.10 -15.93 5.64
C ASN A 165 4.05 -17.46 5.50
N ALA A 166 3.51 -18.16 6.51
CA ALA A 166 3.41 -19.62 6.54
C ALA A 166 2.76 -20.21 5.27
N PHE A 167 1.71 -19.55 4.78
CA PHE A 167 1.03 -19.92 3.55
C PHE A 167 1.96 -19.83 2.32
N SER A 168 2.71 -18.74 2.18
CA SER A 168 3.64 -18.57 1.06
C SER A 168 4.78 -19.58 1.10
N ILE A 169 5.24 -19.96 2.30
CA ILE A 169 6.25 -21.00 2.49
C ILE A 169 5.70 -22.36 2.07
N PHE A 170 4.51 -22.72 2.57
CA PHE A 170 3.84 -23.97 2.23
C PHE A 170 3.61 -24.10 0.72
N MET A 171 3.09 -23.05 0.09
CA MET A 171 2.83 -23.05 -1.35
C MET A 171 4.10 -23.19 -2.19
N ARG A 172 5.19 -22.55 -1.75
CA ARG A 172 6.50 -22.73 -2.38
C ARG A 172 7.01 -24.16 -2.24
N LYS A 173 6.89 -24.76 -1.05
CA LYS A 173 7.27 -26.17 -0.81
C LYS A 173 6.44 -27.14 -1.65
N ALA A 174 5.17 -26.83 -1.86
CA ALA A 174 4.25 -27.61 -2.69
C ALA A 174 4.44 -27.41 -4.20
N GLY A 175 5.41 -26.59 -4.65
CA GLY A 175 5.64 -26.32 -6.07
C GLY A 175 4.51 -25.52 -6.73
N HIS A 176 3.65 -24.88 -5.95
CA HIS A 176 2.49 -24.16 -6.46
C HIS A 176 2.70 -22.65 -6.42
N SER A 177 2.36 -21.98 -7.52
CA SER A 177 2.26 -20.52 -7.52
C SER A 177 1.16 -20.06 -6.57
N ARG A 178 1.47 -19.02 -5.79
CA ARG A 178 0.53 -18.33 -4.90
C ARG A 178 -0.67 -17.69 -5.62
N PHE A 179 -0.65 -17.65 -6.95
CA PHE A 179 -1.72 -17.14 -7.80
C PHE A 179 -2.55 -18.25 -8.48
N SER A 180 -2.30 -19.53 -8.17
CA SER A 180 -3.12 -20.59 -8.75
C SER A 180 -4.54 -20.59 -8.18
N SER A 181 -5.49 -21.19 -8.88
CA SER A 181 -6.90 -21.19 -8.49
C SER A 181 -7.20 -22.12 -7.30
N ASN A 182 -6.38 -23.15 -7.07
CA ASN A 182 -6.64 -24.21 -6.09
C ASN A 182 -5.85 -24.08 -4.77
N VAL A 183 -5.17 -22.95 -4.58
CA VAL A 183 -4.26 -22.71 -3.46
C VAL A 183 -4.96 -22.83 -2.10
N SER A 184 -6.16 -22.27 -1.95
CA SER A 184 -6.86 -22.29 -0.66
C SER A 184 -7.37 -23.70 -0.31
N ALA A 185 -7.78 -24.49 -1.30
CA ALA A 185 -8.17 -25.88 -1.07
C ALA A 185 -6.96 -26.70 -0.59
N PHE A 186 -5.80 -26.48 -1.21
CA PHE A 186 -4.55 -27.14 -0.82
C PHE A 186 -4.10 -26.77 0.60
N TRP A 187 -4.23 -25.49 0.97
CA TRP A 187 -3.97 -25.02 2.34
C TRP A 187 -5.04 -25.47 3.36
N ASN A 188 -6.27 -25.77 2.96
CA ASN A 188 -7.31 -26.21 3.89
C ASN A 188 -7.40 -27.73 4.01
N ASN A 189 -6.75 -28.48 3.12
CA ASN A 189 -6.77 -29.94 3.13
C ASN A 189 -6.14 -30.54 4.40
N GLU A 190 -6.86 -31.42 5.09
CA GLU A 190 -6.47 -32.00 6.38
C GLU A 190 -5.23 -32.91 6.27
N SER A 191 -5.05 -33.58 5.12
CA SER A 191 -3.87 -34.41 4.87
C SER A 191 -2.56 -33.62 4.83
N ASN A 192 -2.62 -32.31 4.58
CA ASN A 192 -1.45 -31.43 4.59
C ASN A 192 -1.18 -30.80 5.97
N ALA A 193 -1.83 -31.27 7.04
CA ALA A 193 -1.73 -30.66 8.37
C ALA A 193 -0.28 -30.62 8.90
N ALA A 194 0.50 -31.69 8.68
CA ALA A 194 1.90 -31.75 9.10
C ALA A 194 2.75 -30.67 8.40
N ASP A 195 2.64 -30.57 7.07
CA ASP A 195 3.37 -29.59 6.26
C ASP A 195 2.97 -28.15 6.60
N LYS A 196 1.69 -27.92 6.93
CA LYS A 196 1.22 -26.61 7.42
C LYS A 196 1.85 -26.25 8.76
N GLU A 197 1.91 -27.19 9.70
CA GLU A 197 2.54 -26.95 10.99
C GLU A 197 4.05 -26.70 10.85
N GLU A 198 4.72 -27.41 9.95
CA GLU A 198 6.13 -27.15 9.62
C GLU A 198 6.30 -25.75 9.02
N ALA A 199 5.47 -25.38 8.05
CA ALA A 199 5.52 -24.05 7.42
C ALA A 199 5.18 -22.92 8.42
N LYS A 200 4.30 -23.16 9.39
CA LYS A 200 4.03 -22.23 10.50
C LYS A 200 5.24 -22.07 11.41
N LYS A 201 5.90 -23.17 11.79
CA LYS A 201 7.13 -23.15 12.60
C LYS A 201 8.26 -22.42 11.87
N GLU A 202 8.44 -22.66 10.58
CA GLU A 202 9.44 -21.99 9.75
C GLU A 202 9.14 -20.48 9.62
N ALA A 203 7.89 -20.11 9.34
CA ALA A 203 7.49 -18.71 9.29
C ALA A 203 7.74 -17.98 10.61
N LEU A 204 7.49 -18.65 11.74
CA LEU A 204 7.76 -18.12 13.07
C LEU A 204 9.25 -17.87 13.26
N LYS A 205 10.12 -18.85 12.96
CA LYS A 205 11.58 -18.70 13.05
C LYS A 205 12.10 -17.56 12.17
N LEU A 206 11.60 -17.44 10.94
CA LEU A 206 11.97 -16.35 10.04
C LEU A 206 11.50 -14.99 10.56
N MET A 207 10.31 -14.92 11.17
CA MET A 207 9.81 -13.70 11.80
C MET A 207 10.63 -13.30 13.04
N GLU A 208 11.06 -14.25 13.86
CA GLU A 208 11.96 -14.01 14.99
C GLU A 208 13.32 -13.49 14.52
N LYS A 209 13.91 -14.10 13.49
CA LYS A 209 15.15 -13.60 12.88
C LYS A 209 14.97 -12.19 12.30
N TYR A 210 13.85 -11.94 11.63
CA TYR A 210 13.52 -10.62 11.11
C TYR A 210 13.42 -9.57 12.21
N LEU A 211 12.79 -9.91 13.34
CA LEU A 211 12.71 -9.03 14.50
C LEU A 211 14.10 -8.72 15.07
N SER A 212 14.96 -9.71 15.23
CA SER A 212 16.35 -9.49 15.68
C SER A 212 17.10 -8.57 14.71
N ASN A 213 16.94 -8.77 13.40
CA ASN A 213 17.56 -7.92 12.39
C ASN A 213 17.04 -6.47 12.44
N LEU A 214 15.75 -6.26 12.72
CA LEU A 214 15.20 -4.91 12.91
C LEU A 214 15.80 -4.20 14.12
N HIS A 215 16.04 -4.93 15.22
CA HIS A 215 16.72 -4.37 16.39
C HIS A 215 18.17 -3.99 16.06
N VAL A 216 18.92 -4.88 15.40
CA VAL A 216 20.30 -4.59 14.96
C VAL A 216 20.34 -3.39 14.03
N TYR A 217 19.42 -3.30 13.06
CA TYR A 217 19.32 -2.15 12.16
C TYR A 217 19.03 -0.85 12.94
N ARG A 218 18.10 -0.88 13.90
CA ARG A 218 17.79 0.29 14.75
C ARG A 218 19.00 0.76 15.55
N GLU A 219 19.80 -0.17 16.07
CA GLU A 219 21.00 0.15 16.86
C GLU A 219 22.16 0.65 16.00
N ALA A 220 22.35 0.09 14.80
CA ALA A 220 23.37 0.50 13.85
C ALA A 220 23.09 1.88 13.24
N HIS A 221 21.82 2.22 13.00
CA HIS A 221 21.43 3.46 12.34
C HIS A 221 20.83 4.48 13.33
N GLN A 222 21.62 4.89 14.32
CA GLN A 222 21.19 5.95 15.26
C GLN A 222 21.00 7.31 14.58
N GLU A 223 21.52 7.51 13.37
CA GLU A 223 21.33 8.76 12.60
C GLU A 223 19.96 8.87 11.91
N LEU A 224 19.08 7.88 12.07
CA LEU A 224 17.73 7.90 11.50
C LEU A 224 16.91 9.08 12.03
N THR A 225 16.15 9.70 11.15
CA THR A 225 15.19 10.76 11.51
C THR A 225 14.12 10.20 12.47
N LEU A 226 13.42 11.08 13.18
CA LEU A 226 12.32 10.68 14.07
C LEU A 226 11.25 9.88 13.31
N ALA A 227 10.93 10.27 12.07
CA ALA A 227 9.96 9.59 11.23
C ALA A 227 10.41 8.16 10.87
N HIS A 228 11.68 7.98 10.50
CA HIS A 228 12.23 6.66 10.19
C HIS A 228 12.31 5.77 11.44
N ARG A 229 12.73 6.31 12.59
CA ARG A 229 12.74 5.58 13.87
C ARG A 229 11.35 5.09 14.24
N ASN A 230 10.34 5.97 14.13
CA ASN A 230 8.94 5.61 14.41
C ASN A 230 8.44 4.50 13.46
N TYR A 231 8.86 4.53 12.19
CA TYR A 231 8.51 3.47 11.23
C TYR A 231 9.13 2.12 11.62
N VAL A 232 10.43 2.12 11.98
CA VAL A 232 11.13 0.92 12.48
C VAL A 232 10.48 0.39 13.75
N ASP A 233 10.15 1.27 14.70
CA ASP A 233 9.50 0.89 15.96
C ASP A 233 8.10 0.31 15.74
N ASN A 234 7.34 0.85 14.79
CA ASN A 234 6.07 0.27 14.38
C ASN A 234 6.27 -1.11 13.71
N ALA A 235 7.29 -1.27 12.86
CA ALA A 235 7.62 -2.56 12.25
C ALA A 235 8.00 -3.61 13.31
N ILE A 236 8.80 -3.23 14.31
CA ILE A 236 9.14 -4.06 15.48
C ILE A 236 7.86 -4.44 16.24
N SER A 237 6.98 -3.47 16.55
CA SER A 237 5.71 -3.72 17.25
C SER A 237 4.81 -4.71 16.49
N ILE A 238 4.71 -4.57 15.16
CA ILE A 238 3.93 -5.46 14.31
C ILE A 238 4.54 -6.87 14.31
N ALA A 239 5.87 -6.98 14.18
CA ALA A 239 6.57 -8.27 14.20
C ALA A 239 6.40 -8.98 15.56
N GLN A 240 6.57 -8.25 16.66
CA GLN A 240 6.33 -8.75 18.02
C GLN A 240 4.90 -9.28 18.18
N LYS A 241 3.90 -8.49 17.79
CA LYS A 241 2.49 -8.89 17.84
C LYS A 241 2.22 -10.14 17.01
N ALA A 242 2.83 -10.27 15.83
CA ALA A 242 2.71 -11.45 14.98
C ALA A 242 3.29 -12.70 15.66
N ILE A 243 4.48 -12.58 16.26
CA ILE A 243 5.13 -13.67 17.00
C ILE A 243 4.29 -14.07 18.21
N SER A 244 3.88 -13.11 19.05
CA SER A 244 3.04 -13.39 20.23
C SER A 244 1.73 -14.10 19.85
N LYS A 245 1.07 -13.64 18.77
CA LYS A 245 -0.15 -14.29 18.26
C LYS A 245 0.11 -15.72 17.79
N SER A 246 1.24 -15.96 17.10
CA SER A 246 1.61 -17.31 16.63
C SER A 246 1.98 -18.28 17.77
N LYS A 247 2.52 -17.76 18.87
CA LYS A 247 2.82 -18.53 20.10
C LYS A 247 1.61 -18.74 21.00
N GLY A 248 0.42 -18.29 20.60
CA GLY A 248 -0.79 -18.39 21.41
C GLY A 248 -0.80 -17.48 22.65
N MET A 249 0.13 -16.53 22.76
CA MET A 249 0.09 -15.53 23.84
C MET A 249 -1.09 -14.59 23.57
N LYS A 250 -2.04 -14.54 24.52
CA LYS A 250 -3.16 -13.59 24.49
C LYS A 250 -2.58 -12.18 24.55
N THR A 251 -2.51 -11.52 23.39
CA THR A 251 -2.31 -10.07 23.35
C THR A 251 -3.64 -9.44 23.75
N ASN A 252 -3.66 -8.76 24.90
CA ASN A 252 -4.80 -7.99 25.40
C ASN A 252 -5.05 -6.75 24.51
N ASN A 253 -5.32 -6.94 23.23
CA ASN A 253 -5.84 -5.90 22.36
C ASN A 253 -7.34 -6.12 22.16
N SER A 254 -8.10 -5.97 23.25
CA SER A 254 -9.55 -5.79 23.19
C SER A 254 -9.88 -4.34 22.82
N SER A 255 -9.54 -3.96 21.59
CA SER A 255 -10.23 -2.87 20.89
C SER A 255 -10.54 -3.28 19.46
N ARG A 256 -10.87 -4.56 19.26
CA ARG A 256 -11.84 -4.85 18.20
C ARG A 256 -13.07 -4.08 18.59
N LYS A 257 -13.35 -3.00 17.86
CA LYS A 257 -14.68 -2.43 17.67
C LYS A 257 -15.57 -3.66 17.50
N SER A 258 -16.23 -4.07 18.57
CA SER A 258 -17.21 -5.11 18.49
C SER A 258 -18.19 -4.53 17.50
N VAL A 259 -18.31 -5.17 16.34
CA VAL A 259 -19.54 -5.07 15.59
C VAL A 259 -20.55 -5.68 16.55
N LYS A 260 -21.08 -4.85 17.47
CA LYS A 260 -22.25 -5.20 18.26
C LYS A 260 -23.21 -5.69 17.19
N LYS A 261 -23.57 -6.98 17.25
CA LYS A 261 -24.75 -7.47 16.53
C LYS A 261 -25.82 -6.44 16.83
N LYS A 262 -26.24 -5.67 15.82
CA LYS A 262 -27.23 -4.61 16.03
C LYS A 262 -28.41 -5.33 16.65
N GLU A 263 -28.76 -4.98 17.88
CA GLU A 263 -30.01 -5.45 18.47
C GLU A 263 -31.13 -5.16 17.46
N PRO A 264 -32.13 -6.04 17.34
CA PRO A 264 -33.23 -5.84 16.41
C PRO A 264 -33.79 -4.43 16.67
N LYS A 265 -33.77 -3.61 15.62
CA LYS A 265 -34.13 -2.20 15.75
C LYS A 265 -35.60 -2.13 16.11
N THR A 266 -35.93 -1.42 17.18
CA THR A 266 -37.32 -1.17 17.53
C THR A 266 -37.96 -0.16 16.56
N ALA A 267 -39.29 -0.12 16.52
CA ALA A 267 -40.03 0.88 15.74
C ALA A 267 -39.61 2.31 16.10
N PHE A 268 -39.32 2.57 17.37
CA PHE A 268 -38.80 3.85 17.83
C PHE A 268 -37.41 4.15 17.27
N ASP A 269 -36.52 3.17 17.19
CA ASP A 269 -35.17 3.37 16.62
C ASP A 269 -35.25 3.73 15.13
N LEU A 270 -36.17 3.10 14.39
CA LEU A 270 -36.43 3.42 13.00
C LEU A 270 -37.01 4.83 12.84
N PHE A 271 -37.94 5.23 13.72
CA PHE A 271 -38.44 6.60 13.76
C PHE A 271 -37.34 7.62 14.08
N ALA A 272 -36.49 7.34 15.07
CA ALA A 272 -35.38 8.21 15.45
C ALA A 272 -34.36 8.37 14.30
N ILE A 273 -34.09 7.30 13.55
CA ILE A 273 -33.25 7.33 12.34
C ILE A 273 -33.90 8.21 11.25
N SER A 274 -35.22 8.08 11.03
CA SER A 274 -35.94 8.92 10.06
C SER A 274 -35.89 10.42 10.42
N MET A 275 -35.70 10.72 11.71
CA MET A 275 -35.61 12.07 12.27
C MET A 275 -34.18 12.46 12.66
N ALA A 276 -33.17 11.79 12.10
CA ALA A 276 -31.75 12.01 12.41
C ALA A 276 -31.24 13.42 12.08
N ASN A 277 -31.98 14.20 11.28
CA ASN A 277 -31.66 15.60 11.00
C ASN A 277 -32.44 16.60 11.88
N LYS A 278 -33.41 16.14 12.68
CA LYS A 278 -34.17 17.01 13.59
C LYS A 278 -33.57 16.99 14.99
N TYR A 279 -33.47 18.16 15.61
CA TYR A 279 -32.92 18.35 16.96
C TYR A 279 -31.44 17.98 17.09
N ILE A 280 -30.64 18.17 16.03
CA ILE A 280 -29.19 17.94 16.06
C ILE A 280 -28.50 18.85 17.09
N ASP A 281 -28.98 20.09 17.23
CA ASP A 281 -28.40 21.09 18.14
C ASP A 281 -28.74 20.85 19.62
N LEU A 282 -29.51 19.79 19.93
CA LEU A 282 -29.83 19.41 21.31
C LEU A 282 -28.93 18.26 21.77
N GLU A 283 -28.54 18.32 23.05
CA GLU A 283 -27.92 17.20 23.76
C GLU A 283 -28.68 15.88 23.52
N PRO A 284 -27.98 14.76 23.32
CA PRO A 284 -28.56 13.48 22.89
C PRO A 284 -29.70 13.01 23.82
N GLU A 285 -29.57 13.24 25.13
CA GLU A 285 -30.61 12.87 26.10
C GLU A 285 -31.88 13.72 25.97
N LYS A 286 -31.75 15.03 25.72
CA LYS A 286 -32.90 15.92 25.50
C LYS A 286 -33.55 15.67 24.14
N ARG A 287 -32.74 15.32 23.14
CA ARG A 287 -33.17 14.94 21.80
C ARG A 287 -34.02 13.67 21.84
N GLU A 288 -33.54 12.63 22.52
CA GLU A 288 -34.27 11.37 22.67
C GLU A 288 -35.62 11.57 23.37
N LYS A 289 -35.66 12.34 24.47
CA LYS A 289 -36.92 12.69 25.16
C LYS A 289 -37.92 13.40 24.25
N ARG A 290 -37.47 14.29 23.35
CA ARG A 290 -38.35 14.96 22.38
C ARG A 290 -38.82 14.02 21.27
N LEU A 291 -37.95 13.16 20.76
CA LEU A 291 -38.30 12.16 19.76
C LEU A 291 -39.30 11.15 20.32
N ARG A 292 -39.13 10.71 21.59
CA ARG A 292 -40.07 9.80 22.25
C ARG A 292 -41.46 10.41 22.39
N LYS A 293 -41.54 11.66 22.87
CA LYS A 293 -42.81 12.42 22.93
C LYS A 293 -43.46 12.61 21.57
N LYS A 294 -42.69 12.64 20.47
CA LYS A 294 -43.25 12.71 19.12
C LYS A 294 -43.73 11.35 18.64
N PHE A 295 -42.97 10.30 18.92
CA PHE A 295 -43.34 8.93 18.59
C PHE A 295 -44.63 8.51 19.30
N ASP A 296 -44.76 8.82 20.59
CA ASP A 296 -45.98 8.53 21.37
C ASP A 296 -47.21 9.35 20.92
N LYS A 297 -46.99 10.42 20.15
CA LYS A 297 -48.05 11.28 19.56
C LYS A 297 -48.35 10.95 18.10
N LEU A 298 -47.66 9.98 17.49
CA LEU A 298 -47.98 9.53 16.15
C LEU A 298 -49.37 8.91 16.13
N SER A 299 -50.08 9.09 15.01
CA SER A 299 -51.33 8.38 14.79
C SER A 299 -51.09 6.88 14.67
N GLU A 300 -52.11 6.07 14.95
CA GLU A 300 -52.00 4.60 14.95
C GLU A 300 -51.50 4.07 13.59
N GLY A 301 -51.96 4.65 12.47
CA GLY A 301 -51.50 4.29 11.12
C GLY A 301 -50.04 4.69 10.83
N GLU A 302 -49.54 5.80 11.38
CA GLU A 302 -48.13 6.18 11.23
C GLU A 302 -47.20 5.30 12.08
N ARG A 303 -47.66 4.90 13.27
CA ARG A 303 -46.92 4.02 14.17
C ARG A 303 -46.81 2.61 13.60
N GLU A 304 -47.90 2.11 13.02
CA GLU A 304 -47.98 0.79 12.38
C GLU A 304 -46.94 0.61 11.25
N ILE A 305 -46.60 1.69 10.51
CA ILE A 305 -45.53 1.67 9.50
C ILE A 305 -44.19 1.30 10.14
N TYR A 306 -43.84 1.91 11.28
CA TYR A 306 -42.58 1.64 11.97
C TYR A 306 -42.58 0.29 12.68
N ASP A 307 -43.72 -0.15 13.22
CA ASP A 307 -43.88 -1.48 13.83
C ASP A 307 -43.72 -2.59 12.78
N ASN A 308 -44.33 -2.43 11.59
CA ASN A 308 -44.16 -3.37 10.46
C ASN A 308 -42.71 -3.41 9.96
N LEU A 309 -42.04 -2.25 9.88
CA LEU A 309 -40.62 -2.20 9.48
C LEU A 309 -39.69 -2.83 10.52
N ALA A 310 -40.02 -2.72 11.81
CA ALA A 310 -39.26 -3.36 12.88
C ALA A 310 -39.47 -4.88 12.89
N ALA A 311 -40.68 -5.36 12.61
CA ALA A 311 -41.00 -6.78 12.52
C ALA A 311 -40.39 -7.48 11.29
N ALA A 312 -40.05 -6.73 10.24
CA ALA A 312 -39.43 -7.24 9.01
C ALA A 312 -37.88 -7.33 9.05
N LEU A 313 -37.25 -6.91 10.16
CA LEU A 313 -35.79 -6.90 10.36
C LEU A 313 -35.31 -8.06 11.24
#